data_AF-A0A920NP93-F1
#
_entry.id   AF-A0A920NP93-F1
#
_cell.length_a   1.000
_cell.length_b   1.000
_cell.length_c   1.000
_cell.angle_alpha   90.00
_cell.angle_beta   90.00
_cell.angle_gamma   90.00
#
_symmetry.space_group_name_H-M   'P 1'
#
loop_
_entity.id
_entity.type
_entity.pdbx_description
1 polymer ?
#
loop_
_entity_poly.entity_id
_entity_poly.type
_entity_poly.pdbx_seq_one_letter_code
_entity_poly.pdbx_strand_id
1 'polypeptide(L)'
;MNHQKIFYYSFLLLLLTGCDEKKEQGMNSNDLKLNQIQVIGSHNSYRIHPVQDMFNLITGLNPELAAGLDYGHPSFDVQFSQHGIRPIEIDVYHDPEGGLF
;
A
#
# COMPACT_ATOMS: atom_id res chain seq x y z
N MET A 1 44.38 45.93 25.15
CA MET A 1 43.90 44.60 24.76
C MET A 1 42.97 44.78 23.56
N ASN A 2 43.28 44.17 22.41
CA ASN A 2 42.72 44.60 21.11
C ASN A 2 41.25 44.14 20.96
N HIS A 3 40.29 45.09 20.98
CA HIS A 3 38.84 44.82 20.92
C HIS A 3 38.42 43.95 19.72
N GLN A 4 39.17 44.03 18.62
CA GLN A 4 38.96 43.20 17.45
C GLN A 4 39.14 41.71 17.77
N LYS A 5 40.15 41.35 18.57
CA LYS A 5 40.41 39.95 18.95
C LYS A 5 39.32 39.41 19.87
N ILE A 6 38.79 40.25 20.77
CA ILE A 6 37.68 39.87 21.67
C ILE A 6 36.41 39.56 20.87
N PHE A 7 36.13 40.34 19.82
CA PHE A 7 35.00 40.08 18.91
C PHE A 7 35.16 38.75 18.16
N TYR A 8 36.36 38.46 17.64
CA TYR A 8 36.64 37.18 16.97
C TYR A 8 36.49 35.98 17.91
N TYR A 9 37.00 36.06 19.13
CA TYR A 9 36.85 34.97 20.09
C TYR A 9 35.41 34.78 20.57
N SER A 10 34.65 35.86 20.73
CA SER A 10 33.22 35.79 21.07
C SER A 10 32.40 35.15 19.94
N PHE A 11 32.68 35.52 18.68
CA PHE A 11 32.03 34.94 17.50
C PHE A 11 32.39 33.45 17.31
N LEU A 12 33.65 33.08 17.56
CA LEU A 12 34.10 31.69 17.52
C LEU A 12 33.46 30.83 18.62
N LEU A 13 33.23 31.40 19.82
CA LEU A 13 32.57 30.71 20.93
C LEU A 13 31.07 30.46 20.67
N LEU A 14 30.40 31.41 19.99
CA LEU A 14 29.02 31.27 19.53
C LEU A 14 28.86 30.19 18.44
N LEU A 15 29.85 30.07 17.54
CA LEU A 15 29.85 29.01 16.51
C LEU A 15 30.03 27.59 17.11
N LEU A 16 30.69 27.47 18.26
CA LEU A 16 30.97 26.18 18.91
C LEU A 16 29.85 25.69 19.85
N THR A 17 28.85 26.51 20.15
CA THR A 17 27.77 26.18 21.12
C THR A 17 26.41 25.90 20.46
N GLY A 18 26.34 25.89 19.12
CA GLY A 18 25.08 25.80 18.37
C GLY A 18 24.55 24.40 18.03
N CYS A 19 25.18 23.31 18.47
CA CYS A 19 24.66 21.95 18.23
C CYS A 19 23.99 21.38 19.48
N ASP A 20 22.70 21.64 19.65
CA ASP A 20 21.84 20.77 20.47
C ASP A 20 21.39 19.62 19.56
N GLU A 21 22.08 18.48 19.61
CA GLU A 21 21.59 17.24 18.99
C GLU A 21 20.36 16.78 19.75
N LYS A 22 19.21 17.42 19.50
CA LYS A 22 17.93 16.80 19.81
C LYS A 22 17.81 15.58 18.93
N LYS A 23 18.10 14.42 19.51
CA LYS A 23 17.71 13.13 18.94
C LYS A 23 16.19 13.15 18.84
N GLU A 24 15.68 13.52 17.67
CA GLU A 24 14.32 13.18 17.31
C GLU A 24 14.24 11.66 17.40
N GLN A 25 13.55 11.15 18.42
CA GLN A 25 13.05 9.79 18.39
C GLN A 25 12.02 9.75 17.27
N GLY A 26 12.49 9.51 16.04
CA GLY A 26 11.64 9.29 14.90
C GLY A 26 10.65 8.18 15.24
N MET A 27 9.37 8.42 14.96
CA MET A 27 8.30 7.44 15.16
C MET A 27 8.69 6.13 14.48
N ASN A 28 8.71 5.02 15.24
CA ASN A 28 8.98 3.72 14.66
C ASN A 28 7.80 3.32 13.77
N SER A 29 8.05 2.80 12.57
CA SER A 29 6.97 2.34 11.69
C SER A 29 6.12 1.24 12.34
N ASN A 30 6.67 0.49 13.29
CA ASN A 30 5.93 -0.52 14.07
C ASN A 30 4.95 0.09 15.09
N ASP A 31 5.05 1.37 15.40
CA ASP A 31 4.13 2.06 16.31
C ASP A 31 2.85 2.53 15.59
N LEU A 32 2.84 2.51 14.25
CA LEU A 32 1.67 2.86 13.44
C LEU A 32 0.59 1.77 13.51
N LYS A 33 -0.66 2.19 13.67
CA LYS A 33 -1.82 1.31 13.53
C LYS A 33 -2.19 1.12 12.06
N LEU A 34 -2.87 0.02 11.74
CA LEU A 34 -3.31 -0.28 10.36
C LEU A 34 -4.12 0.86 9.72
N ASN A 35 -4.97 1.53 10.49
CA ASN A 35 -5.79 2.65 10.01
C ASN A 35 -5.01 3.97 9.85
N GLN A 36 -3.71 3.99 10.16
CA GLN A 36 -2.79 5.12 9.95
C GLN A 36 -1.85 4.88 8.77
N ILE A 37 -1.98 3.73 8.07
CA ILE A 37 -1.15 3.37 6.93
C ILE A 37 -2.03 3.39 5.68
N GLN A 38 -1.58 4.11 4.64
CA GLN A 38 -2.22 4.09 3.34
C GLN A 38 -1.64 2.96 2.50
N VAL A 39 -2.53 2.12 1.95
CA VAL A 39 -2.18 0.95 1.14
C VAL A 39 -3.12 0.84 -0.05
N ILE A 40 -2.70 0.12 -1.09
CA ILE A 40 -3.55 -0.24 -2.23
C ILE A 40 -4.17 -1.61 -1.93
N GLY A 41 -5.49 -1.73 -2.16
CA GLY A 41 -6.23 -2.98 -2.05
C GLY A 41 -6.93 -3.36 -3.35
N SER A 42 -7.33 -4.63 -3.46
CA SER A 42 -8.19 -5.13 -4.54
C SER A 42 -9.57 -5.47 -3.98
N HIS A 43 -10.63 -5.15 -4.74
CA HIS A 43 -12.00 -5.60 -4.49
C HIS A 43 -12.24 -6.92 -5.23
N ASN A 44 -13.07 -7.79 -4.66
CA ASN A 44 -13.27 -9.16 -5.16
C ASN A 44 -11.92 -9.83 -5.51
N SER A 45 -10.96 -9.84 -4.59
CA SER A 45 -9.56 -10.16 -4.88
C SER A 45 -9.36 -11.56 -5.48
N TYR A 46 -10.33 -12.46 -5.30
CA TYR A 46 -10.39 -13.81 -5.82
C TYR A 46 -10.94 -13.91 -7.26
N ARG A 47 -11.42 -12.81 -7.84
CA ARG A 47 -12.10 -12.80 -9.13
C ARG A 47 -11.19 -13.30 -10.25
N ILE A 48 -11.66 -14.31 -10.96
CA ILE A 48 -11.09 -14.77 -12.23
C ILE A 48 -11.98 -14.31 -13.39
N HIS A 49 -11.41 -14.30 -14.61
CA HIS A 49 -12.18 -14.02 -15.82
C HIS A 49 -13.32 -15.04 -15.99
N PRO A 50 -14.46 -14.63 -16.57
CA PRO A 50 -15.54 -15.55 -16.90
C PRO A 50 -15.05 -16.66 -17.84
N VAL A 51 -15.63 -17.85 -17.70
CA VAL A 51 -15.43 -18.94 -18.67
C VAL A 51 -15.91 -18.49 -20.05
N GLN A 52 -15.12 -18.75 -21.09
CA GLN A 52 -15.34 -18.21 -22.44
C GLN A 52 -16.75 -18.52 -22.99
N ASP A 53 -17.25 -19.74 -22.80
CA ASP A 53 -18.59 -20.11 -23.28
C ASP A 53 -19.70 -19.30 -22.60
N MET A 54 -19.56 -19.05 -21.29
CA MET A 54 -20.49 -18.20 -20.54
C MET A 54 -20.37 -16.74 -20.94
N PHE A 55 -19.15 -16.25 -21.16
CA PHE A 55 -18.93 -14.90 -21.66
C PHE A 55 -19.59 -14.69 -23.03
N ASN A 56 -19.41 -15.64 -23.95
CA ASN A 56 -20.01 -15.60 -25.29
C ASN A 56 -21.54 -15.62 -25.22
N LEU A 57 -22.11 -16.48 -24.35
CA LEU A 57 -23.56 -16.53 -24.13
C LEU A 57 -24.08 -15.19 -23.61
N ILE A 58 -23.46 -14.65 -22.56
CA ILE A 58 -23.87 -13.37 -21.97
C ILE A 58 -23.69 -12.25 -23.00
N THR A 59 -22.62 -12.27 -23.80
CA THR A 59 -22.39 -11.29 -24.87
C THR A 59 -23.51 -11.31 -25.91
N GLY A 60 -24.01 -12.49 -26.29
CA GLY A 60 -25.13 -12.62 -27.21
C GLY A 60 -26.47 -12.10 -26.65
N LEU A 61 -26.63 -12.09 -25.33
CA LEU A 61 -27.85 -11.65 -24.64
C LEU A 61 -27.79 -10.17 -24.20
N ASN A 62 -26.65 -9.75 -23.66
CA ASN A 62 -26.38 -8.43 -23.12
C ASN A 62 -24.87 -8.12 -23.18
N PRO A 63 -24.39 -7.47 -24.25
CA PRO A 63 -22.98 -7.11 -24.40
C PRO A 63 -22.45 -6.16 -23.32
N GLU A 64 -23.29 -5.25 -22.79
CA GLU A 64 -22.89 -4.29 -21.77
C GLU A 64 -22.60 -5.01 -20.44
N LEU A 65 -23.46 -5.95 -20.06
CA LEU A 65 -23.25 -6.80 -18.89
C LEU A 65 -21.98 -7.65 -19.07
N ALA A 66 -21.79 -8.24 -20.26
CA ALA A 66 -20.60 -9.04 -20.53
C ALA A 66 -19.33 -8.21 -20.31
N ALA A 67 -19.26 -7.01 -20.87
CA ALA A 67 -18.11 -6.11 -20.71
C ALA A 67 -17.84 -5.77 -19.23
N GLY A 68 -18.89 -5.56 -18.42
CA GLY A 68 -18.75 -5.33 -16.98
C GLY A 68 -18.26 -6.55 -16.19
N LEU A 69 -18.39 -7.75 -16.74
CA LEU A 69 -17.94 -9.00 -16.12
C LEU A 69 -16.56 -9.45 -16.60
N ASP A 70 -16.03 -8.88 -17.68
CA ASP A 70 -14.75 -9.22 -18.29
C ASP A 70 -13.56 -8.62 -17.55
N TYR A 71 -13.35 -9.08 -16.32
CA TYR A 71 -12.17 -8.77 -15.55
C TYR A 71 -11.81 -9.92 -14.61
N GLY A 72 -10.53 -9.97 -14.25
CA GLY A 72 -9.98 -10.86 -13.24
C GLY A 72 -8.72 -10.26 -12.64
N HIS A 73 -8.35 -10.75 -11.46
CA HIS A 73 -7.10 -10.41 -10.81
C HIS A 73 -6.05 -11.51 -11.04
N PRO A 74 -4.75 -11.16 -10.99
CA PRO A 74 -3.69 -12.15 -10.86
C PRO A 74 -3.85 -13.00 -9.59
N SER A 75 -3.12 -14.10 -9.51
CA SER A 75 -3.04 -14.90 -8.28
C SER A 75 -2.58 -14.07 -7.08
N PHE A 76 -2.93 -14.49 -5.87
CA PHE A 76 -2.61 -13.72 -4.67
C PHE A 76 -1.11 -13.49 -4.46
N ASP A 77 -0.26 -14.47 -4.81
CA ASP A 77 1.19 -14.30 -4.75
C ASP A 77 1.67 -13.17 -5.66
N VAL A 78 1.10 -13.03 -6.86
CA VAL A 78 1.41 -11.93 -7.79
C VAL A 78 0.85 -10.60 -7.26
N GLN A 79 -0.40 -10.58 -6.77
CA GLN A 79 -1.00 -9.39 -6.14
C GLN A 79 -0.13 -8.88 -4.98
N PHE A 80 0.38 -9.76 -4.12
CA PHE A 80 1.17 -9.36 -2.97
C PHE A 80 2.61 -8.98 -3.30
N SER A 81 3.29 -9.78 -4.13
CA SER A 81 4.72 -9.65 -4.39
C SER A 81 5.06 -8.64 -5.49
N GLN A 82 4.23 -8.56 -6.53
CA GLN A 82 4.51 -7.71 -7.70
C GLN A 82 3.70 -6.41 -7.67
N HIS A 83 2.47 -6.45 -7.14
CA HIS A 83 1.57 -5.28 -7.12
C HIS A 83 1.45 -4.60 -5.75
N GLY A 84 2.01 -5.18 -4.69
CA GLY A 84 2.04 -4.58 -3.36
C GLY A 84 0.68 -4.50 -2.66
N ILE A 85 -0.31 -5.29 -3.10
CA ILE A 85 -1.65 -5.34 -2.49
C ILE A 85 -1.56 -5.80 -1.03
N ARG A 86 -2.32 -5.18 -0.12
CA ARG A 86 -2.38 -5.59 1.30
C ARG A 86 -3.81 -5.84 1.81
N PRO A 87 -4.79 -4.95 1.58
CA PRO A 87 -6.19 -5.28 1.78
C PRO A 87 -6.68 -6.17 0.64
N ILE A 88 -7.41 -7.22 1.01
CA ILE A 88 -8.10 -8.11 0.09
C ILE A 88 -9.55 -8.30 0.53
N GLU A 89 -10.41 -8.59 -0.43
CA GLU A 89 -11.81 -8.94 -0.25
C GLU A 89 -12.04 -10.38 -0.73
N ILE A 90 -12.59 -11.21 0.15
CA ILE A 90 -12.89 -12.62 -0.11
C ILE A 90 -14.33 -12.89 0.30
N ASP A 91 -15.11 -13.42 -0.63
CA ASP A 91 -16.45 -13.95 -0.34
C ASP A 91 -16.35 -15.46 -0.17
N VAL A 92 -16.78 -15.96 0.98
CA VAL A 92 -16.72 -17.39 1.30
C VAL A 92 -18.05 -18.03 0.94
N TYR A 93 -18.00 -19.04 0.07
CA TYR A 93 -19.14 -19.92 -0.19
C TYR A 93 -19.05 -21.19 0.66
N HIS A 94 -20.20 -21.69 1.13
CA HIS A 94 -20.25 -22.92 1.91
C HIS A 94 -20.22 -24.14 0.97
N ASP A 95 -19.04 -24.71 0.79
CA ASP A 95 -18.79 -25.95 0.04
C ASP A 95 -18.29 -27.06 0.99
N PRO A 96 -19.18 -27.82 1.64
CA PRO A 96 -18.81 -28.80 2.67
C PRO A 96 -18.07 -30.02 2.10
N GLU A 97 -18.31 -30.37 0.84
CA GLU A 97 -17.64 -31.48 0.16
C GLU A 97 -16.35 -31.04 -0.55
N GLY A 98 -16.25 -29.76 -0.90
CA GLY A 98 -15.07 -29.16 -1.52
C GLY A 98 -14.96 -29.39 -3.03
N GLY A 99 -14.12 -28.59 -3.68
CA GLY A 99 -13.73 -28.76 -5.08
C GLY A 99 -14.65 -28.12 -6.12
N LEU A 100 -15.68 -27.38 -5.68
CA LEU A 100 -16.55 -26.63 -6.60
C LEU A 100 -16.01 -25.23 -6.95
N PHE A 101 -15.14 -24.67 -6.11
CA PHE A 101 -14.60 -23.31 -6.23
C PHE A 101 -13.09 -23.28 -5.99
#